data_AF-A0A0S8HYE9-F1
#
_entry.id   AF-A0A0S8HYE9-F1
#
_cell.length_a   1.000
_cell.length_b   1.000
_cell.length_c   1.000
_cell.angle_alpha   90.00
_cell.angle_beta   90.00
_cell.angle_gamma   90.00
#
_symmetry.space_group_name_H-M   'P 1'
#
loop_
_entity.id
_entity.type
_entity.pdbx_description
1 polymer ?
#
loop_
_entity_poly.entity_id
_entity_poly.type
_entity_poly.pdbx_seq_one_letter_code
_entity_poly.pdbx_strand_id
1 'polypeptide(L)'
;MTDNISVTIDSKYHRGQFDDYLSGGKIEYKGKIYYWSAQDSNYGFGWEVEPITEEDWSGLDEGEFNELINLIEKCLYEHQTEYVF
;
A
#
# COMPACT_ATOMS: atom_id res chain seq x y z
N MET A 1 -16.87 16.47 5.15
CA MET A 1 -16.99 15.03 5.50
C MET A 1 -15.58 14.54 5.43
N THR A 2 -15.01 14.13 6.57
CA THR A 2 -13.68 13.54 6.61
C THR A 2 -13.82 12.19 5.92
N ASP A 3 -13.25 12.05 4.72
CA ASP A 3 -13.21 10.77 4.04
C ASP A 3 -12.34 9.86 4.92
N ASN A 4 -12.96 8.95 5.68
CA ASN A 4 -12.22 8.03 6.53
C ASN A 4 -11.37 7.13 5.64
N ILE A 5 -10.06 7.13 5.86
CA ILE A 5 -9.12 6.26 5.15
C ILE A 5 -8.72 5.13 6.08
N SER A 6 -8.90 3.88 5.65
CA SER A 6 -8.46 2.71 6.42
C SER A 6 -7.44 1.91 5.63
N VAL A 7 -6.26 1.68 6.20
CA VAL A 7 -5.20 0.87 5.59
C VAL A 7 -5.09 -0.45 6.37
N THR A 8 -5.14 -1.57 5.67
CA THR A 8 -4.91 -2.90 6.23
C THR A 8 -3.72 -3.55 5.54
N ILE A 9 -2.79 -4.09 6.34
CA ILE A 9 -1.64 -4.86 5.87
C ILE A 9 -1.93 -6.34 6.15
N ASP A 10 -2.36 -7.08 5.12
CA ASP A 10 -2.79 -8.48 5.26
C ASP A 10 -1.60 -9.44 5.38
N SER A 11 -0.45 -9.06 4.81
CA SER A 11 0.68 -9.97 4.73
C SER A 11 2.02 -9.26 4.60
N LYS A 12 3.01 -9.80 5.31
CA LYS A 12 4.45 -9.56 5.09
C LYS A 12 5.12 -10.91 4.89
N TYR A 13 5.71 -11.18 3.73
CA TYR A 13 6.43 -12.42 3.46
C TYR A 13 7.83 -12.12 2.93
N HIS A 14 8.83 -12.79 3.50
CA HIS A 14 10.21 -12.75 3.01
C HIS A 14 10.40 -13.83 1.94
N ARG A 15 10.84 -13.45 0.75
CA ARG A 15 11.13 -14.37 -0.35
C ARG A 15 12.64 -14.62 -0.40
N GLY A 16 13.11 -15.55 0.42
CA GLY A 16 14.54 -15.85 0.59
C GLY A 16 15.32 -16.29 -0.66
N GLN A 17 14.67 -16.52 -1.81
CA GLN A 17 15.36 -16.76 -3.09
C GLN A 17 15.91 -15.47 -3.72
N PHE A 18 15.34 -14.32 -3.40
CA PHE A 18 15.70 -13.02 -3.96
C PHE A 18 16.08 -11.99 -2.88
N ASP A 19 16.01 -12.39 -1.60
CA ASP A 19 16.15 -11.52 -0.43
C ASP A 19 15.15 -10.34 -0.41
N ASP A 20 14.01 -10.52 -1.05
CA ASP A 20 12.96 -9.50 -1.13
C ASP A 20 11.99 -9.62 0.04
N TYR A 21 11.65 -8.49 0.65
CA TYR A 21 10.46 -8.38 1.48
C TYR A 21 9.28 -7.97 0.61
N LEU A 22 8.21 -8.76 0.66
CA LEU A 22 6.96 -8.45 0.00
C LEU A 22 5.91 -8.16 1.07
N SER A 23 5.13 -7.11 0.85
CA SER A 23 3.97 -6.78 1.65
C SER A 23 2.76 -6.62 0.75
N GLY A 24 1.57 -6.80 1.30
CA GLY A 24 0.35 -6.53 0.56
C GLY A 24 -0.82 -6.31 1.49
N GLY A 25 -1.88 -5.75 0.94
CA GLY A 25 -3.09 -5.49 1.68
C GLY A 25 -4.11 -4.69 0.89
N LYS A 26 -4.91 -3.93 1.62
CA LYS A 26 -5.99 -3.11 1.07
C LYS A 26 -6.01 -1.73 1.70
N ILE A 27 -6.56 -0.78 0.96
CA ILE A 27 -6.90 0.55 1.46
C ILE A 27 -8.36 0.84 1.13
N GLU A 28 -9.13 1.28 2.12
CA GLU A 28 -10.51 1.70 1.96
C GLU A 28 -10.55 3.23 1.89
N TYR A 29 -10.98 3.75 0.74
CA TYR A 29 -11.03 5.18 0.45
C TYR A 29 -12.30 5.53 -0.33
N LYS A 30 -13.04 6.54 0.13
CA LYS A 30 -14.32 6.98 -0.47
C LYS A 30 -15.34 5.84 -0.69
N GLY A 31 -15.38 4.88 0.24
CA GLY A 31 -16.27 3.72 0.19
C GLY A 31 -15.89 2.68 -0.89
N LYS A 32 -14.70 2.78 -1.47
CA LYS A 32 -14.12 1.78 -2.37
C LYS A 32 -12.92 1.11 -1.69
N ILE A 33 -12.65 -0.13 -2.09
CA ILE A 33 -11.51 -0.91 -1.62
C ILE A 33 -10.52 -1.00 -2.77
N TYR A 34 -9.27 -0.66 -2.49
CA TYR A 34 -8.16 -0.74 -3.44
C TYR A 34 -7.12 -1.71 -2.88
N TYR A 35 -6.70 -2.67 -3.70
CA TYR A 35 -5.68 -3.64 -3.30
C TYR A 35 -4.30 -3.20 -3.77
N TRP A 36 -3.29 -3.50 -2.95
CA TRP A 36 -1.91 -3.13 -3.23
C TRP A 36 -0.93 -4.23 -2.82
N SER A 37 0.20 -4.24 -3.50
CA SER A 37 1.41 -4.97 -3.12
C SER A 37 2.56 -4.00 -2.99
N ALA A 38 3.55 -4.35 -2.18
CA ALA A 38 4.76 -3.60 -2.02
C ALA A 38 5.97 -4.54 -2.01
N GLN A 39 7.04 -4.13 -2.66
CA GLN A 39 8.32 -4.81 -2.60
C GLN A 39 9.37 -3.89 -1.97
N ASP A 40 10.19 -4.42 -1.06
CA ASP A 40 11.35 -3.68 -0.56
C ASP A 40 12.34 -3.42 -1.70
N SER A 41 12.66 -2.15 -1.93
CA SER A 41 13.48 -1.76 -3.07
C SER A 41 14.89 -2.30 -2.89
N ASN A 42 15.32 -3.15 -3.83
CA ASN A 42 16.68 -3.72 -3.88
C ASN A 42 17.79 -2.66 -4.02
N TYR A 43 17.42 -1.39 -4.24
CA TYR A 43 18.33 -0.24 -4.27
C TYR A 43 18.53 0.44 -2.90
N GLY A 44 17.94 -0.13 -1.84
CA GLY A 44 18.29 0.17 -0.45
C GLY A 44 17.49 1.29 0.21
N PHE A 45 16.43 1.81 -0.41
CA PHE A 45 15.56 2.80 0.22
C PHE A 45 14.09 2.62 -0.19
N GLY A 46 13.31 2.02 0.72
CA GLY A 46 11.86 2.12 0.75
C GLY A 46 11.10 0.99 0.07
N TRP A 47 9.78 1.13 0.08
CA TRP A 47 8.84 0.16 -0.46
C TRP A 47 8.33 0.66 -1.80
N GLU A 48 8.49 -0.14 -2.86
CA GLU A 48 7.85 0.10 -4.14
C GLU A 48 6.41 -0.43 -4.06
N VAL A 49 5.46 0.47 -3.82
CA VAL A 49 4.03 0.16 -3.71
C VAL A 49 3.36 0.23 -5.08
N GLU A 50 2.65 -0.82 -5.46
CA GLU A 50 1.96 -0.92 -6.73
C GLU A 50 0.53 -1.46 -6.55
N PRO A 51 -0.42 -1.04 -7.39
CA PRO A 51 -1.72 -1.68 -7.46
C PRO A 51 -1.58 -3.13 -7.95
N ILE A 52 -2.42 -4.05 -7.44
CA ILE A 52 -2.40 -5.45 -7.90
C ILE A 52 -2.80 -5.55 -9.38
N THR A 53 -3.73 -4.70 -9.81
CA THR A 53 -4.10 -4.53 -11.22
C THR A 53 -4.24 -3.04 -11.56
N GLU A 54 -3.90 -2.64 -12.79
CA GLU A 54 -4.08 -1.26 -13.26
C GLU A 54 -5.56 -0.82 -13.20
N GLU A 55 -6.49 -1.78 -13.30
CA GLU A 55 -7.93 -1.53 -13.25
C GLU A 55 -8.43 -1.19 -11.83
N ASP A 56 -7.78 -1.73 -10.79
CA ASP A 56 -8.20 -1.52 -9.39
C ASP A 56 -8.19 -0.04 -9.00
N TRP A 57 -7.29 0.76 -9.58
CA TRP A 57 -7.07 2.17 -9.20
C TRP A 57 -7.53 3.17 -10.26
N SER A 58 -8.18 2.69 -11.34
CA SER A 58 -8.65 3.49 -12.49
C SER A 58 -9.65 4.62 -12.18
N GLY A 59 -10.15 4.69 -10.94
CA GLY A 59 -11.07 5.73 -10.47
C GLY A 59 -10.45 6.83 -9.62
N LEU A 60 -9.14 6.82 -9.42
CA LEU A 60 -8.39 7.81 -8.66
C LEU A 60 -7.74 8.82 -9.61
N ASP A 61 -7.75 10.10 -9.23
CA ASP A 61 -6.89 11.07 -9.90
C ASP A 61 -5.42 10.93 -9.45
N GLU A 62 -4.49 11.54 -10.17
CA GLU A 62 -3.05 11.45 -9.88
C GLU A 62 -2.70 11.95 -8.46
N GLY A 63 -3.43 12.95 -7.95
CA GLY A 63 -3.25 13.46 -6.60
C GLY A 63 -3.69 12.45 -5.55
N GLU A 64 -4.89 11.88 -5.71
CA GLU A 64 -5.42 10.83 -4.84
C GLU A 64 -4.52 9.59 -4.86
N PHE A 65 -4.10 9.16 -6.06
CA PHE A 65 -3.18 8.04 -6.25
C PHE A 65 -1.90 8.25 -5.42
N ASN A 66 -1.23 9.40 -5.62
CA ASN A 66 0.00 9.72 -4.93
C ASN A 66 -0.19 9.83 -3.40
N GLU A 67 -1.32 10.38 -2.95
CA GLU A 67 -1.65 10.46 -1.52
C GLU A 67 -1.77 9.08 -0.87
N LEU A 68 -2.50 8.16 -1.51
CA LEU A 68 -2.71 6.80 -0.99
C LEU A 68 -1.41 5.99 -0.98
N ILE A 69 -0.55 6.12 -2.01
CA ILE A 69 0.78 5.48 -2.04
C ILE A 69 1.65 5.96 -0.89
N ASN A 70 1.79 7.28 -0.71
CA ASN A 70 2.58 7.84 0.39
C ASN A 70 2.07 7.38 1.77
N LEU A 71 0.75 7.23 1.91
CA LEU A 71 0.14 6.74 3.15
C LEU A 71 0.52 5.29 3.41
N ILE A 72 0.44 4.42 2.41
CA ILE A 72 0.80 3.00 2.50
C ILE A 72 2.29 2.86 2.86
N GLU A 73 3.18 3.59 2.18
CA GLU A 73 4.62 3.60 2.48
C GLU A 73 4.88 3.96 3.94
N LYS A 74 4.25 5.03 4.44
CA LYS A 74 4.37 5.44 5.84
C LYS A 74 3.90 4.34 6.79
N CYS A 75 2.77 3.70 6.49
CA CYS A 75 2.23 2.59 7.28
C CYS A 75 3.15 1.36 7.30
N LEU A 76 3.88 1.11 6.22
CA LEU A 76 4.84 0.01 6.12
C LEU A 76 6.05 0.21 7.05
N TYR A 77 6.51 1.45 7.23
CA TYR A 77 7.58 1.81 8.17
C TYR A 77 7.16 1.74 9.65
N GLU A 78 5.90 2.02 9.97
CA GLU A 78 5.41 2.09 11.36
C GLU A 78 5.10 0.71 11.99
N HIS A 79 5.32 -0.39 11.26
CA HIS A 79 5.21 -1.80 11.71
C HIS A 79 3.83 -2.22 12.30
N GLN A 80 2.77 -1.41 12.21
CA GLN A 80 1.41 -1.82 12.57
C GLN A 80 0.69 -2.44 11.38
N THR A 81 -0.40 -3.18 11.65
CA THR A 81 -1.18 -3.93 10.65
C THR A 81 -2.45 -3.22 10.20
N GLU A 82 -2.91 -2.20 10.93
CA GLU A 82 -4.15 -1.47 10.66
C GLU A 82 -3.99 0.00 11.06
N TYR A 83 -4.47 0.92 10.19
CA TYR A 83 -4.44 2.37 10.42
C TYR A 83 -5.75 3.00 9.97
N VAL A 84 -6.25 3.98 10.73
CA VAL A 84 -7.49 4.74 10.43
C VAL A 84 -7.20 6.23 10.53
N PHE A 85 -7.55 7.00 9.50
CA PHE A 85 -7.32 8.45 9.37
C PHE A 85 -8.62 9.21 9.14
#